data_AF-A0A1C4TL69-F1
#
_entry.id   AF-A0A1C4TL69-F1
#
_cell.length_a   1.000
_cell.length_b   1.000
_cell.length_c   1.000
_cell.angle_alpha   90.00
_cell.angle_beta   90.00
_cell.angle_gamma   90.00
#
_symmetry.space_group_name_H-M   'P 1'
#
loop_
_entity.id
_entity.type
_entity.pdbx_description
1 polymer ?
#
loop_
_entity_poly.entity_id
_entity_poly.type
_entity_poly.pdbx_seq_one_letter_code
_entity_poly.pdbx_strand_id
1 'polypeptide(L)' 'MQTTEPHIRVGAYALGVLGSADTFRFEEHLADCPRCRLRAGEFAGVRDGLAGGGAAGSDPGPGLAERL' A
#
# COMPACT_ATOMS: atom_id res chain seq x y z
N MET A 1 7.40 10.07 20.29
CA MET A 1 8.04 9.29 19.22
C MET A 1 7.03 8.25 18.73
N GLN A 2 6.10 8.67 17.86
CA GLN A 2 5.11 7.80 17.21
C GLN A 2 5.28 7.83 15.67
N THR A 3 6.40 8.35 15.17
CA THR A 3 6.65 8.58 13.73
C THR A 3 6.82 7.28 12.93
N THR A 4 7.06 6.16 13.60
CA THR A 4 7.30 4.86 12.95
C THR A 4 5.99 4.13 12.60
N GLU A 5 4.92 4.30 13.38
CA GLU A 5 3.70 3.49 13.27
C GLU A 5 2.70 3.91 12.17
N PRO A 6 2.45 5.22 11.88
CA PRO A 6 1.54 5.59 10.79
C PRO A 6 2.16 5.32 9.42
N HIS A 7 3.45 5.54 9.22
CA HIS A 7 4.10 5.38 7.90
C HIS A 7 4.12 3.92 7.41
N ILE A 8 4.07 2.94 8.31
CA ILE A 8 3.93 1.52 7.96
C ILE A 8 2.51 1.22 7.44
N ARG A 9 1.50 1.97 7.91
CA ARG A 9 0.08 1.74 7.58
C ARG A 9 -0.39 2.38 6.27
N VAL A 10 0.42 3.20 5.61
CA VAL A 10 0.06 3.88 4.35
C VAL A 10 -0.32 2.93 3.21
N GLY A 11 0.33 1.76 3.11
CA GLY A 11 -0.04 0.74 2.13
C GLY A 11 -1.39 0.13 2.45
N ALA A 12 -1.64 -0.18 3.72
CA ALA A 12 -2.93 -0.69 4.17
C ALA A 12 -4.07 0.33 3.95
N TYR A 13 -3.79 1.61 4.19
CA TYR A 13 -4.71 2.71 3.88
C TYR A 13 -4.99 2.79 2.38
N ALA A 14 -3.94 2.87 1.55
CA ALA A 14 -4.10 3.05 0.11
C ALA A 14 -4.84 1.88 -0.56
N LEU A 15 -4.64 0.66 -0.07
CA LEU A 15 -5.30 -0.54 -0.56
C LEU A 15 -6.71 -0.74 0.02
N GLY A 16 -7.16 0.11 0.95
CA GLY A 16 -8.50 0.03 1.55
C GLY A 16 -8.69 -1.14 2.52
N VAL A 17 -7.60 -1.66 3.11
CA VAL A 17 -7.64 -2.84 4.02
C VAL A 17 -7.63 -2.46 5.51
N LEU A 18 -7.55 -1.16 5.83
CA LEU A 18 -7.70 -0.70 7.21
C LEU A 18 -9.15 -0.79 7.68
N GLY A 19 -9.34 -1.09 8.96
CA GLY A 19 -10.64 -0.93 9.61
C GLY A 19 -11.06 0.54 9.67
N SER A 20 -12.34 0.80 9.94
CA SER A 20 -12.91 2.16 9.96
C SER A 20 -12.21 3.10 10.96
N ALA A 21 -11.95 2.62 12.18
CA ALA A 21 -11.28 3.41 13.21
C ALA A 21 -9.84 3.76 12.86
N ASP A 22 -9.12 2.87 12.18
CA ASP A 22 -7.73 3.11 11.76
C ASP A 22 -7.65 3.98 10.51
N THR A 23 -8.63 3.86 9.61
CA THR A 23 -8.78 4.75 8.45
C THR A 23 -8.94 6.19 8.91
N PHE A 24 -9.88 6.45 9.83
CA PHE A 24 -10.12 7.79 10.35
C PHE A 24 -8.86 8.41 10.99
N ARG A 25 -8.17 7.66 11.86
CA ARG A 25 -6.92 8.13 12.49
C ARG A 25 -5.80 8.38 11.48
N PHE A 26 -5.77 7.59 10.39
CA PHE A 26 -4.77 7.77 9.36
C PHE A 26 -5.06 8.98 8.47
N GLU A 27 -6.33 9.31 8.21
CA GLU A 27 -6.73 10.51 7.47
C GLU A 27 -6.34 11.81 8.19
N GLU A 28 -6.48 11.84 9.52
CA GLU A 28 -5.97 12.94 10.35
C GLU A 28 -4.46 13.13 10.13
N HIS A 29 -3.68 12.05 10.20
CA HIS A 29 -2.25 12.11 9.90
C HIS A 29 -1.93 12.49 8.45
N LEU A 30 -2.74 12.02 7.49
CA LEU A 30 -2.55 12.28 6.07
C LEU A 30 -2.70 13.77 5.72
N ALA A 31 -3.60 14.47 6.42
CA ALA A 31 -3.75 15.91 6.29
C ALA A 31 -2.44 16.67 6.57
N ASP A 32 -1.68 16.22 7.57
CA ASP A 32 -0.47 16.91 8.05
C ASP A 32 0.85 16.33 7.51
N CYS A 33 0.84 15.18 6.84
CA CYS A 33 2.06 14.48 6.41
C CYS A 33 2.18 14.37 4.86
N PRO A 34 2.93 15.27 4.19
CA PRO A 34 3.17 15.21 2.75
C PRO A 34 3.82 13.90 2.28
N ARG A 35 4.69 13.29 3.10
CA ARG A 35 5.33 12.01 2.78
C ARG A 35 4.30 10.88 2.66
N CYS A 36 3.31 10.84 3.55
CA CYS A 36 2.23 9.85 3.46
C CYS A 36 1.31 10.11 2.26
N ARG A 37 1.06 11.37 1.90
CA ARG A 37 0.30 11.70 0.67
C ARG A 37 0.99 11.20 -0.59
N LEU A 38 2.29 11.47 -0.71
CA LEU A 38 3.09 10.98 -1.84
C LEU A 38 3.08 9.45 -1.89
N ARG A 39 3.39 8.80 -0.77
CA ARG A 39 3.46 7.34 -0.69
C ARG A 39 2.11 6.66 -0.90
N ALA A 40 0.99 7.24 -0.47
CA ALA A 40 -0.34 6.71 -0.75
C ALA A 40 -0.63 6.69 -2.27
N GLY A 41 -0.17 7.72 -3.00
CA GLY A 41 -0.29 7.78 -4.46
C GLY A 41 0.54 6.70 -5.19
N GLU A 42 1.71 6.33 -4.64
CA GLU A 42 2.58 5.28 -5.21
C GLU A 42 1.88 3.90 -5.30
N PHE A 43 0.86 3.66 -4.47
CA PHE A 43 0.10 2.41 -4.48
C PHE A 43 -1.01 2.36 -5.55
N ALA A 44 -1.23 3.42 -6.34
CA ALA A 44 -2.26 3.43 -7.38
C ALA A 44 -2.17 2.23 -8.34
N GLY A 45 -0.97 1.95 -8.88
CA GLY A 45 -0.77 0.81 -9.77
C GLY A 45 -1.00 -0.56 -9.12
N VAL A 46 -0.75 -0.68 -7.81
CA VAL A 46 -1.04 -1.91 -7.05
C VAL A 46 -2.56 -2.08 -6.91
N ARG A 47 -3.29 -1.00 -6.58
CA ARG A 47 -4.76 -1.02 -6.49
C ARG A 47 -5.39 -1.41 -7.82
N ASP A 48 -4.91 -0.84 -8.92
CA ASP A 48 -5.41 -1.13 -10.27
C ASP A 48 -5.18 -2.59 -10.65
N GLY A 49 -3.99 -3.13 -10.38
CA GLY A 49 -3.67 -4.54 -10.62
C GLY A 49 -4.53 -5.52 -9.81
N LEU A 50 -4.95 -5.13 -8.61
CA LEU A 50 -5.85 -5.94 -7.77
C LEU A 50 -7.32 -5.82 -8.21
N ALA A 51 -7.77 -4.64 -8.63
CA ALA A 51 -9.14 -4.39 -9.07
C ALA A 51 -9.49 -5.09 -10.38
N GLY A 52 -8.50 -5.37 -11.24
CA GLY A 52 -8.68 -6.11 -12.49
C GLY A 52 -9.02 -7.60 -12.34
N GLY A 53 -9.11 -8.13 -11.11
CA GLY A 53 -9.25 -9.57 -10.86
C GLY A 53 -7.89 -10.26 -11.01
N GLY A 54 -7.17 -10.41 -9.90
CA GLY A 54 -5.76 -10.79 -9.89
C GLY A 54 -5.42 -12.01 -10.76
N ALA A 55 -4.48 -11.79 -11.71
CA ALA A 55 -3.51 -12.71 -12.31
C ALA A 55 -3.26 -12.35 -13.79
N ALA A 56 -2.63 -11.20 -14.05
CA ALA A 56 -1.68 -11.12 -15.15
C ALA A 56 -0.31 -11.16 -14.48
N GLY A 57 0.39 -12.28 -14.64
CA GLY A 57 1.52 -12.67 -13.82
C GLY A 57 2.55 -11.57 -13.58
N SER A 58 2.92 -11.40 -12.31
CA SER A 58 4.35 -11.52 -12.02
C SER A 58 4.69 -12.98 -12.29
N ASP A 59 4.93 -13.35 -13.56
CA ASP A 59 5.86 -14.43 -13.80
C ASP A 59 7.11 -14.02 -13.02
N PRO A 60 7.54 -14.77 -11.98
CA PRO A 60 8.87 -14.52 -11.48
C PRO A 60 9.76 -14.75 -12.69
N GLY A 61 10.37 -13.69 -13.22
CA GLY A 61 11.26 -13.81 -14.38
C GLY A 61 12.22 -14.99 -14.16
N PRO A 62 12.71 -15.63 -15.24
CA PRO A 62 13.17 -17.03 -15.25
C PRO A 62 14.21 -17.43 -14.19
N GLY A 63 14.79 -16.49 -13.44
CA GLY A 63 15.75 -16.72 -12.36
C GLY A 63 15.20 -17.28 -11.04
N LEU A 64 13.88 -17.36 -10.79
CA LEU A 64 13.39 -18.01 -9.55
C LEU A 64 13.20 -19.53 -9.70
N ALA A 65 12.87 -20.01 -10.90
CA ALA A 65 12.69 -21.43 -11.18
C ALA A 65 14.03 -22.19 -11.20
N GLU A 66 15.12 -21.55 -11.64
CA GLU A 66 16.45 -22.17 -11.79
C GLU A 66 17.21 -22.36 -10.44
N ARG A 67 16.57 -22.09 -9.30
CA ARG A 67 17.18 -22.16 -7.95
C ARG A 67 16.49 -23.14 -6.99
N LEU A 68 15.57 -23.96 -7.48
CA LEU A 68 14.90 -25.05 -6.76
C LEU A 68 15.30 -26.40 -7.35
#